data_AF-A0A7C5XY85-F1
#
_entry.id   AF-A0A7C5XY85-F1
#
_cell.length_a   1.000
_cell.length_b   1.000
_cell.length_c   1.000
_cell.angle_alpha   90.00
_cell.angle_beta   90.00
_cell.angle_gamma   90.00
#
_symmetry.space_group_name_H-M   'P 1'
#
loop_
_entity.id
_entity.type
_entity.pdbx_description
1 polymer ?
#
loop_
_entity_poly.entity_id
_entity_poly.type
_entity_poly.pdbx_seq_one_letter_code
_entity_poly.pdbx_strand_id
1 'polypeptide(L)' 'MVVIAALVFGFFSYGRLPVTLMPELNYPTLTVRTEYPGAAPEEVENDVTRPIEEALGVIGGLRR' A
#
# COMPACT_ATOMS: atom_id res chain seq x y z
N MET A 1 -41.96 22.20 6.70
CA MET A 1 -40.74 22.28 7.54
C MET A 1 -39.74 21.16 7.21
N VAL A 2 -40.10 19.89 7.37
CA VAL A 2 -39.19 18.74 7.13
C VAL A 2 -38.61 18.71 5.71
N VAL A 3 -39.45 18.94 4.69
CA VAL A 3 -39.01 18.96 3.28
C VAL A 3 -38.01 20.10 3.00
N ILE A 4 -38.24 21.28 3.58
CA ILE A 4 -37.35 22.44 3.44
C ILE A 4 -36.01 22.16 4.13
N ALA A 5 -36.04 21.55 5.32
CA ALA A 5 -34.82 21.17 6.03
C ALA A 5 -34.00 20.15 5.21
N ALA A 6 -34.66 19.15 4.60
CA ALA A 6 -33.99 18.16 3.75
C ALA A 6 -33.36 18.79 2.50
N LEU A 7 -34.03 19.76 1.86
CA LEU A 7 -33.48 20.49 0.71
C LEU A 7 -32.24 21.30 1.07
N VAL A 8 -32.26 22.00 2.20
CA VAL A 8 -31.12 22.81 2.67
C VAL A 8 -29.94 21.91 3.03
N PHE A 9 -30.19 20.81 3.75
CA PHE A 9 -29.13 19.84 4.08
C PHE A 9 -28.58 19.15 2.84
N GLY A 10 -29.44 18.77 1.89
CA GLY A 10 -29.04 18.15 0.64
C GLY A 10 -28.13 19.07 -0.18
N PHE A 11 -28.52 20.34 -0.34
CA PHE A 11 -27.72 21.32 -1.06
C PHE A 11 -26.36 21.57 -0.41
N PHE A 12 -26.32 21.67 0.91
CA PHE A 12 -25.09 21.88 1.66
C PHE A 12 -24.16 20.66 1.66
N SER A 13 -24.73 19.46 1.72
CA SER A 13 -23.97 18.21 1.67
C SER A 13 -23.40 17.96 0.27
N TYR A 14 -24.13 18.33 -0.78
CA TYR A 14 -23.69 18.13 -2.17
C TYR A 14 -22.33 18.78 -2.46
N GLY A 15 -22.11 20.01 -1.98
CA GLY A 15 -20.83 20.71 -2.15
C GLY A 15 -19.68 20.18 -1.28
N ARG A 16 -19.98 19.31 -0.30
CA ARG A 16 -18.98 18.73 0.61
C ARG A 16 -18.61 17.29 0.27
N LEU A 17 -19.21 16.69 -0.75
CA LEU A 17 -18.82 15.36 -1.18
C LEU A 17 -17.40 15.43 -1.76
N PRO A 18 -16.43 14.68 -1.21
CA PRO A 18 -15.11 14.59 -1.78
C PRO A 18 -15.22 13.86 -3.13
N VAL A 19 -15.00 14.61 -4.21
CA VAL A 19 -14.90 14.03 -5.55
C VAL A 19 -13.50 13.48 -5.70
N THR A 20 -13.34 12.18 -5.44
CA THR A 20 -12.09 11.48 -5.72
C THR A 20 -12.23 10.68 -7.01
N LEU A 21 -11.22 10.73 -7.88
CA LEU A 21 -11.19 9.98 -9.15
C LEU A 21 -11.07 8.47 -8.90
N MET A 22 -10.38 8.11 -7.82
CA MET A 22 -10.21 6.75 -7.33
C MET A 22 -10.18 6.80 -5.80
N PRO A 23 -10.71 5.80 -5.08
CA PRO A 23 -10.46 5.69 -3.64
C PRO A 23 -8.96 5.57 -3.39
N GLU A 24 -8.49 5.98 -2.21
CA GLU A 24 -7.10 5.77 -1.81
C GLU A 24 -6.79 4.26 -1.76
N LEU A 25 -6.14 3.77 -2.82
CA LEU A 25 -5.70 2.38 -2.93
C LEU A 25 -4.35 2.25 -2.24
N ASN A 26 -4.37 2.04 -0.93
CA ASN A 26 -3.18 1.69 -0.17
C ASN A 26 -2.83 0.23 -0.44
N TYR A 27 -1.99 -0.03 -1.45
CA TYR A 27 -1.32 -1.31 -1.62
C TYR A 27 -0.02 -1.28 -0.80
N PRO A 28 0.03 -1.90 0.38
CA PRO A 28 1.24 -1.88 1.20
C PRO A 28 2.34 -2.70 0.51
N THR A 29 3.25 -2.01 -0.17
CA THR A 29 4.44 -2.60 -0.77
C THR A 29 5.67 -2.20 0.04
N LEU A 30 6.59 -3.14 0.22
CA LEU A 30 7.86 -2.92 0.93
C LEU A 30 9.00 -3.35 0.01
N THR A 31 9.90 -2.43 -0.31
CA THR A 31 11.06 -2.71 -1.15
C THR A 31 12.30 -2.87 -0.29
N VAL A 32 12.91 -4.05 -0.31
CA VAL A 32 14.19 -4.33 0.34
C VAL A 32 15.30 -4.25 -0.72
N ARG A 33 16.30 -3.39 -0.50
CA ARG A 33 17.45 -3.24 -1.39
C ARG A 33 18.72 -3.54 -0.61
N THR A 34 19.49 -4.51 -1.09
CA THR A 34 20.77 -4.89 -0.50
C THR A 34 21.88 -4.70 -1.52
N GLU A 35 22.98 -4.09 -1.09
CA GLU A 35 24.18 -3.92 -1.91
C GLU A 35 25.30 -4.78 -1.32
N TYR A 36 25.90 -5.64 -2.13
CA TYR A 36 27.05 -6.45 -1.73
C TYR A 36 28.14 -6.32 -2.79
N PRO A 37 29.01 -5.29 -2.68
CA PRO A 37 29.97 -4.95 -3.72
C PRO A 37 31.11 -5.97 -3.80
N GLY A 38 31.44 -6.40 -5.02
CA GLY A 38 32.56 -7.32 -5.27
C GLY A 38 32.21 -8.81 -5.18
N ALA A 39 30.96 -9.16 -4.89
CA ALA A 39 30.49 -10.54 -4.88
C ALA A 39 29.87 -10.95 -6.22
N ALA A 40 29.96 -12.25 -6.51
CA ALA A 40 29.26 -12.80 -7.67
C ALA A 40 27.73 -12.73 -7.46
N PRO A 41 26.93 -12.56 -8.52
CA PRO A 41 25.47 -12.57 -8.40
C PRO A 41 24.92 -13.81 -7.68
N GLU A 42 25.54 -14.98 -7.90
CA GLU A 42 25.17 -16.25 -7.25
C GLU A 42 25.49 -16.24 -5.74
N GLU A 43 26.55 -15.56 -5.31
CA GLU A 43 26.86 -15.38 -3.88
C GLU A 43 25.84 -14.44 -3.21
N VAL A 44 25.46 -13.35 -3.88
CA VAL A 44 24.44 -12.42 -3.36
C VAL A 44 23.09 -13.13 -3.17
N GLU A 45 22.70 -13.99 -4.12
CA GLU A 45 21.47 -14.76 -4.00
C GLU A 45 21.50 -15.71 -2.80
N ASN A 46 22.60 -16.46 -2.66
CA ASN A 46 22.70 -17.51 -1.64
C ASN A 46 22.91 -16.97 -0.22
N ASP A 47 23.72 -15.92 -0.07
CA ASP A 47 24.16 -15.40 1.22
C ASP A 47 23.31 -14.23 1.71
N VAL A 48 22.64 -13.50 0.81
CA VAL A 48 21.87 -12.30 1.16
C VAL A 48 20.38 -12.49 0.85
N THR A 49 20.03 -12.80 -0.40
CA THR A 49 18.61 -12.86 -0.81
C THR A 49 17.86 -14.00 -0.14
N ARG A 50 18.41 -15.22 -0.15
CA ARG A 50 17.80 -16.41 0.47
C ARG A 50 17.49 -16.25 1.97
N PRO A 51 18.45 -15.84 2.83
CA PRO A 51 18.16 -15.63 4.25
C PRO A 51 17.10 -14.55 4.51
N ILE A 52 17.08 -13.49 3.69
CA ILE A 52 16.08 -12.43 3.79
C ILE A 52 14.69 -12.96 3.39
N GLU A 53 14.59 -13.74 2.31
CA GLU A 53 13.32 -14.40 1.93
C GLU A 53 12.83 -15.38 2.99
N GLU A 54 13.72 -16.19 3.58
CA GLU A 54 13.35 -17.13 4.64
C GLU A 54 12.85 -16.40 5.91
N ALA A 55 13.51 -15.30 6.30
CA ALA A 55 13.09 -14.49 7.45
C ALA A 55 11.76 -13.77 7.21
N LEU A 56 11.54 -13.24 6.00
CA LEU A 56 10.30 -12.54 5.63
C LEU A 56 9.15 -13.51 5.32
N GLY A 57 9.43 -14.74 4.88
CA GLY A 57 8.44 -15.77 4.55
C GLY A 57 7.65 -16.27 5.76
N VAL A 58 8.14 -16.04 6.98
CA VAL A 58 7.42 -16.34 8.23
C VAL A 58 6.27 -15.34 8.47
N ILE A 59 6.32 -14.16 7.83
CA ILE A 59 5.30 -13.13 7.98
C ILE A 59 4.10 -13.47 7.10
N GLY A 60 3.01 -13.91 7.72
CA GLY A 60 1.77 -14.24 7.03
C GLY A 60 1.18 -13.04 6.28
N GLY A 61 0.87 -13.23 5.00
CA GLY A 61 0.23 -12.21 4.16
C GLY A 61 1.14 -11.51 3.15
N LEU A 62 2.46 -11.82 3.13
CA LEU A 62 3.31 -11.40 2.02
C LEU A 62 2.95 -12.14 0.73
N ARG A 63 2.72 -11.39 -0.34
CA ARG A 63 2.66 -11.89 -1.72
C ARG A 63 3.98 -11.55 -2.40
N ARG A 64 4.54 -12.55 -3.10
CA ARG A 64 5.77 -12.44 -3.88
C ARG A 64 5.56 -11.58 -5.13
#